data_AF-A0A815URP8-F1
#
_entry.id   AF-A0A815URP8-F1
#
_cell.length_a   1.000
_cell.length_b   1.000
_cell.length_c   1.000
_cell.angle_alpha   90.00
_cell.angle_beta   90.00
_cell.angle_gamma   90.00
#
_symmetry.space_group_name_H-M   'P 1'
#
loop_
_entity.id
_entity.type
_entity.pdbx_description
1 polymer ?
#
loop_
_entity_poly.entity_id
_entity_poly.type
_entity_poly.pdbx_seq_one_letter_code
_entity_poly.pdbx_strand_id
1 'polypeptide(L)'
;ILHEKYVYLIIHQARSILKTLPNVNHINLSNLHHIYIIGDLHGQLADLLHIFKLNGLPAVDNPYIFNGDFVDRGPKSIEIMLLLLTAIILYPSSVFLNRGNHEDIMITARYGFQEEINSKYPNCKKQLIDLFKDVFSWLPIYSCVDTGKSNIMIVHGGISTRIDLEQINSLERNRYISMILLPKSKHVGERLTKDEQAEYLQVTDFITRLF
;
A
#
# COMPACT_ATOMS: atom_id res chain seq x y z
N ILE A 1 -11.25 -20.49 -3.67
CA ILE A 1 -11.24 -19.00 -3.68
C ILE A 1 -12.40 -18.51 -2.83
N LEU A 2 -12.26 -17.35 -2.17
CA LEU A 2 -13.32 -16.78 -1.31
C LEU A 2 -14.50 -16.32 -2.18
N HIS A 3 -15.73 -16.46 -1.69
CA HIS A 3 -16.91 -16.02 -2.45
C HIS A 3 -16.90 -14.48 -2.64
N GLU A 4 -17.27 -14.00 -3.83
CA GLU A 4 -17.18 -12.58 -4.22
C GLU A 4 -17.84 -11.62 -3.23
N LYS A 5 -19.00 -11.98 -2.67
CA LYS A 5 -19.67 -11.22 -1.60
C LYS A 5 -18.73 -10.85 -0.45
N TYR A 6 -17.92 -11.80 0.03
CA TYR A 6 -17.01 -11.57 1.15
C TYR A 6 -15.76 -10.78 0.72
N VAL A 7 -15.29 -11.01 -0.51
CA VAL A 7 -14.23 -10.19 -1.13
C VAL A 7 -14.65 -8.72 -1.15
N TYR A 8 -15.86 -8.41 -1.61
CA TYR A 8 -16.41 -7.06 -1.59
C TYR A 8 -16.50 -6.48 -0.18
N LEU A 9 -17.01 -7.25 0.79
CA LEU A 9 -17.12 -6.78 2.17
C LEU A 9 -15.77 -6.40 2.76
N ILE A 10 -14.74 -7.25 2.59
CA ILE A 10 -13.38 -6.98 3.08
C ILE A 10 -12.83 -5.71 2.41
N ILE A 11 -12.89 -5.64 1.07
CA ILE A 11 -12.35 -4.51 0.33
C ILE A 11 -13.04 -3.19 0.72
N HIS A 12 -14.37 -3.18 0.84
CA HIS A 12 -15.11 -1.97 1.22
C HIS A 12 -14.81 -1.53 2.66
N GLN A 13 -14.73 -2.45 3.61
CA GLN A 13 -14.40 -2.11 5.01
C GLN A 13 -12.97 -1.58 5.13
N ALA A 14 -12.00 -2.29 4.56
CA ALA A 14 -10.59 -1.87 4.60
C ALA A 14 -10.40 -0.53 3.88
N ARG A 15 -11.07 -0.31 2.74
CA ARG A 15 -11.06 0.97 2.04
C ARG A 15 -11.56 2.13 2.91
N SER A 16 -12.64 1.93 3.67
CA SER A 16 -13.16 2.96 4.57
C SER A 16 -12.14 3.33 5.64
N ILE A 17 -11.40 2.35 6.19
CA ILE A 17 -10.31 2.59 7.13
C ILE A 17 -9.16 3.33 6.45
N LEU A 18 -8.65 2.81 5.33
CA LEU A 18 -7.52 3.38 4.59
C LEU A 18 -7.76 4.85 4.22
N LYS A 19 -8.99 5.25 3.88
CA LYS A 19 -9.34 6.65 3.60
C LYS A 19 -9.15 7.59 4.78
N THR A 20 -9.29 7.08 6.01
CA THR A 20 -9.13 7.88 7.23
C THR A 20 -7.67 7.97 7.69
N LEU A 21 -6.80 7.12 7.15
CA LEU A 21 -5.39 7.12 7.54
C LEU A 21 -4.66 8.36 7.00
N PRO A 22 -3.63 8.85 7.71
CA PRO A 22 -2.70 9.83 7.18
C PRO A 22 -1.87 9.26 6.02
N ASN A 23 -1.15 10.13 5.32
CA ASN A 23 -0.20 9.69 4.28
C ASN A 23 1.02 8.97 4.87
N VAL A 24 1.26 9.13 6.18
CA VAL A 24 2.41 8.58 6.90
C VAL A 24 1.94 7.84 8.13
N ASN A 25 2.29 6.56 8.23
CA ASN A 25 2.03 5.80 9.45
C ASN A 25 3.05 6.20 10.52
N HIS A 26 2.60 6.83 11.60
CA HIS A 26 3.44 7.15 12.74
C HIS A 26 3.32 6.06 13.80
N ILE A 27 4.44 5.42 14.10
CA ILE A 27 4.49 4.24 14.98
C ILE A 27 5.45 4.56 16.12
N ASN A 28 4.97 4.46 17.36
CA ASN A 28 5.81 4.67 18.54
C ASN A 28 6.15 3.33 19.19
N LEU A 29 7.43 2.97 19.21
CA LEU A 29 7.92 1.73 19.79
C LEU A 29 8.16 1.80 21.30
N SER A 30 7.99 2.94 21.96
CA SER A 30 8.26 3.09 23.39
C SER A 30 7.46 2.11 24.27
N ASN A 31 6.28 1.70 23.79
CA ASN A 31 5.39 0.75 24.47
C ASN A 31 5.38 -0.65 23.82
N LEU A 32 6.27 -0.91 22.86
CA LEU A 32 6.33 -2.16 22.09
C LEU A 32 7.73 -2.77 22.21
N HIS A 33 7.82 -4.10 22.31
CA HIS A 33 9.11 -4.77 22.37
C HIS A 33 9.78 -4.89 20.99
N HIS A 34 8.98 -5.03 19.93
CA HIS A 34 9.44 -5.22 18.56
C HIS A 34 8.38 -4.78 17.56
N ILE A 35 8.78 -4.72 16.29
CA ILE A 35 7.90 -4.61 15.12
C ILE A 35 8.55 -5.38 13.96
N TYR A 36 7.75 -6.10 13.19
CA TYR A 36 8.23 -6.80 12.00
C TYR A 36 8.03 -5.93 10.75
N ILE A 37 9.07 -5.75 9.96
CA ILE A 37 9.02 -5.02 8.68
C ILE A 37 9.19 -6.05 7.57
N ILE A 38 8.16 -6.19 6.74
CA ILE A 38 8.10 -7.15 5.64
C ILE A 38 8.22 -6.37 4.33
N GLY A 39 9.18 -6.75 3.49
CA GLY A 39 9.34 -6.22 2.14
C GLY A 39 8.40 -6.88 1.14
N ASP A 40 8.84 -6.94 -0.11
CA ASP A 40 8.06 -7.42 -1.25
C ASP A 40 7.53 -8.84 -1.03
N LEU A 41 6.26 -9.04 -1.36
CA LEU A 41 5.59 -10.34 -1.28
C LEU A 41 5.27 -10.93 -2.66
N HIS A 42 4.98 -10.07 -3.65
CA HIS A 42 4.80 -10.47 -5.05
C HIS A 42 3.96 -11.74 -5.26
N GLY A 43 2.79 -11.82 -4.61
CA GLY A 43 1.90 -12.97 -4.76
C GLY A 43 2.46 -14.30 -4.23
N GLN A 44 3.52 -14.30 -3.40
CA GLN A 44 4.12 -15.48 -2.76
C GLN A 44 3.46 -15.79 -1.40
N LEU A 45 2.20 -16.24 -1.44
CA LEU A 45 1.42 -16.51 -0.23
C LEU A 45 2.08 -17.53 0.72
N ALA A 46 2.77 -18.53 0.19
CA ALA A 46 3.44 -19.54 1.02
C ALA A 46 4.50 -18.91 1.93
N ASP A 47 5.23 -17.91 1.42
CA ASP A 47 6.27 -17.22 2.17
C ASP A 47 5.65 -16.30 3.23
N LEU A 48 4.56 -15.59 2.91
CA LEU A 48 3.81 -14.82 3.91
C LEU A 48 3.30 -15.70 5.05
N LEU A 49 2.73 -16.87 4.74
CA LEU A 49 2.27 -17.82 5.75
C LEU A 49 3.44 -18.41 6.56
N HIS A 50 4.61 -18.57 5.93
CA HIS A 50 5.82 -19.00 6.63
C HIS A 50 6.32 -17.93 7.61
N ILE A 51 6.33 -16.65 7.21
CA ILE A 51 6.64 -15.52 8.09
C ILE A 51 5.72 -15.53 9.32
N PHE A 52 4.41 -15.67 9.12
CA PHE A 52 3.45 -15.74 10.23
C PHE A 52 3.64 -16.97 11.11
N LYS A 53 4.07 -18.10 10.54
CA LYS A 53 4.39 -19.31 11.32
C LYS A 53 5.60 -19.09 12.22
N LEU A 54 6.61 -18.36 11.77
CA LEU A 54 7.83 -18.09 12.53
C LEU A 54 7.64 -16.98 13.58
N ASN A 55 6.93 -15.92 13.21
CA ASN A 55 6.89 -14.66 13.95
C ASN A 55 5.54 -14.41 14.65
N GLY A 56 4.59 -15.34 14.50
CA GLY A 56 3.21 -15.19 14.97
C GLY A 56 2.35 -14.33 14.05
N LEU A 57 1.02 -14.46 14.17
CA LEU A 57 0.09 -13.62 13.44
C LEU A 57 0.11 -12.17 13.94
N PRO A 58 -0.30 -11.19 13.11
CA PRO A 58 -0.51 -9.83 13.59
C PRO A 58 -1.48 -9.78 14.76
N ALA A 59 -1.11 -9.03 15.79
CA ALA A 59 -1.89 -8.80 17.00
C ALA A 59 -1.51 -7.45 17.62
N VAL A 60 -2.23 -7.03 18.67
CA VAL A 60 -1.97 -5.74 19.34
C VAL A 60 -0.52 -5.66 19.86
N ASP A 61 -0.02 -6.76 20.42
CA ASP A 61 1.33 -6.95 20.96
C ASP A 61 2.33 -7.51 19.92
N ASN A 62 1.89 -7.71 18.67
CA ASN A 62 2.71 -8.25 17.60
C ASN A 62 2.53 -7.45 16.28
N PRO A 63 3.05 -6.22 16.20
CA PRO A 63 2.80 -5.32 15.09
C PRO A 63 3.65 -5.63 13.84
N TYR A 64 3.10 -5.28 12.68
CA TYR A 64 3.71 -5.49 11.36
C TYR A 64 3.60 -4.24 10.48
N ILE A 65 4.68 -3.94 9.76
CA ILE A 65 4.68 -3.05 8.59
C ILE A 65 4.89 -3.91 7.35
N PHE A 66 4.00 -3.81 6.38
CA PHE A 66 4.17 -4.38 5.04
C PHE A 66 4.52 -3.25 4.07
N ASN A 67 5.72 -3.30 3.51
CA ASN A 67 6.33 -2.18 2.80
C ASN A 67 6.14 -2.26 1.28
N GLY A 68 4.89 -2.40 0.84
CA GLY A 68 4.52 -2.42 -0.59
C GLY A 68 4.79 -3.75 -1.29
N ASP A 69 4.43 -3.79 -2.58
CA ASP A 69 4.66 -4.89 -3.52
C ASP A 69 4.05 -6.22 -3.06
N PHE A 70 2.76 -6.15 -2.77
CA PHE A 70 1.96 -7.27 -2.32
C PHE A 70 1.54 -8.18 -3.49
N VAL A 71 1.33 -7.55 -4.66
CA VAL A 71 0.73 -8.15 -5.85
C VAL A 71 1.73 -8.35 -6.98
N ASP A 72 1.24 -8.95 -8.07
CA ASP A 72 1.97 -9.27 -9.30
C ASP A 72 3.07 -10.33 -9.12
N ARG A 73 3.62 -10.80 -10.25
CA ARG A 73 4.67 -11.85 -10.40
C ARG A 73 4.25 -13.25 -9.92
N GLY A 74 3.68 -13.36 -8.74
CA GLY A 74 3.19 -14.61 -8.16
C GLY A 74 1.67 -14.80 -8.34
N PRO A 75 1.17 -16.04 -8.21
CA PRO A 75 -0.20 -16.40 -8.55
C PRO A 75 -1.21 -16.23 -7.40
N LYS A 76 -0.77 -15.73 -6.23
CA LYS A 76 -1.59 -15.62 -5.01
C LYS A 76 -1.71 -14.18 -4.50
N SER A 77 -1.68 -13.21 -5.41
CA SER A 77 -1.76 -11.79 -5.08
C SER A 77 -3.10 -11.43 -4.42
N ILE A 78 -4.23 -11.96 -4.91
CA ILE A 78 -5.54 -11.64 -4.32
C ILE A 78 -5.69 -12.22 -2.92
N GLU A 79 -5.16 -13.41 -2.66
CA GLU A 79 -5.16 -14.00 -1.33
C GLU A 79 -4.31 -13.19 -0.34
N ILE A 80 -3.12 -12.73 -0.76
CA ILE A 80 -2.29 -11.84 0.06
C ILE A 80 -3.03 -10.54 0.35
N MET A 81 -3.58 -9.87 -0.67
CA MET A 81 -4.34 -8.64 -0.46
C MET A 81 -5.50 -8.83 0.50
N LEU A 82 -6.29 -9.90 0.36
CA LEU A 82 -7.41 -10.17 1.26
C LEU A 82 -6.95 -10.44 2.70
N LEU A 83 -5.81 -11.11 2.89
CA LEU A 83 -5.22 -11.31 4.22
C LEU A 83 -4.77 -9.99 4.84
N LEU A 84 -4.03 -9.16 4.10
CA LEU A 84 -3.54 -7.87 4.60
C LEU A 84 -4.69 -6.89 4.88
N LEU A 85 -5.68 -6.80 4.01
CA LEU A 85 -6.87 -5.98 4.22
C LEU A 85 -7.74 -6.50 5.37
N THR A 86 -7.80 -7.81 5.61
CA THR A 86 -8.46 -8.34 6.81
C THR A 86 -7.67 -7.99 8.07
N ALA A 87 -6.34 -8.08 8.02
CA ALA A 87 -5.48 -7.76 9.15
C ALA A 87 -5.58 -6.28 9.55
N ILE A 88 -5.66 -5.35 8.60
CA ILE A 88 -5.87 -3.92 8.91
C ILE A 88 -7.26 -3.64 9.49
N ILE A 89 -8.29 -4.40 9.10
CA ILE A 89 -9.63 -4.30 9.70
C ILE A 89 -9.62 -4.75 11.16
N LEU A 90 -8.93 -5.86 11.45
CA LEU A 90 -8.88 -6.44 12.80
C LEU A 90 -7.93 -5.69 13.74
N TYR A 91 -6.80 -5.23 13.22
CA TYR A 91 -5.72 -4.62 14.00
C TYR A 91 -5.24 -3.30 13.39
N PRO A 92 -6.13 -2.29 13.24
CA PRO A 92 -5.80 -1.02 12.58
C PRO A 92 -4.68 -0.21 13.27
N SER A 93 -4.36 -0.52 14.52
CA SER A 93 -3.28 0.12 15.29
C SER A 93 -1.98 -0.70 15.33
N SER A 94 -1.94 -1.88 14.70
CA SER A 94 -0.78 -2.78 14.74
C SER A 94 -0.40 -3.35 13.36
N VAL A 95 -1.21 -3.14 12.33
CA VAL A 95 -0.91 -3.52 10.95
C VAL A 95 -0.85 -2.27 10.10
N PHE A 96 0.32 -2.01 9.53
CA PHE A 96 0.60 -0.84 8.72
C PHE A 96 0.95 -1.29 7.30
N LEU A 97 0.33 -0.67 6.31
CA LEU A 97 0.61 -0.93 4.90
C LEU A 97 1.21 0.34 4.29
N ASN A 98 2.34 0.21 3.60
CA ASN A 98 2.84 1.24 2.70
C ASN A 98 2.52 0.83 1.26
N ARG A 99 2.45 1.82 0.37
CA ARG A 99 2.27 1.60 -1.06
C ARG A 99 3.61 1.25 -1.74
N GLY A 100 3.63 0.16 -2.49
CA GLY A 100 4.71 -0.17 -3.43
C GLY A 100 4.39 0.26 -4.86
N ASN A 101 5.33 0.10 -5.76
CA ASN A 101 5.14 0.46 -7.16
C ASN A 101 4.23 -0.54 -7.90
N HIS A 102 4.08 -1.76 -7.39
CA HIS A 102 3.14 -2.75 -7.93
C HIS A 102 1.68 -2.51 -7.52
N GLU A 103 1.41 -1.68 -6.52
CA GLU A 103 0.05 -1.19 -6.21
C GLU A 103 -0.37 -0.04 -7.15
N ASP A 104 -0.36 -0.34 -8.45
CA ASP A 104 -0.59 0.60 -9.55
C ASP A 104 -1.40 -0.07 -10.67
N ILE A 105 -2.40 0.64 -11.19
CA ILE A 105 -3.31 0.10 -12.22
C ILE A 105 -2.61 -0.26 -13.55
N MET A 106 -1.56 0.47 -13.93
CA MET A 106 -0.79 0.22 -15.15
C MET A 106 0.20 -0.93 -14.95
N ILE A 107 0.81 -1.04 -13.77
CA ILE A 107 1.73 -2.14 -13.44
C ILE A 107 0.97 -3.46 -13.32
N THR A 108 -0.13 -3.48 -12.58
CA THR A 108 -0.97 -4.68 -12.40
C THR A 108 -1.57 -5.23 -13.69
N ALA A 109 -1.76 -4.39 -14.71
CA ALA A 109 -2.19 -4.82 -16.05
C ALA A 109 -1.09 -5.61 -16.79
N ARG A 110 0.18 -5.33 -16.48
CA ARG A 110 1.35 -5.89 -17.16
C ARG A 110 1.95 -7.10 -16.43
N TYR A 111 1.88 -7.14 -15.10
CA TYR A 111 2.63 -8.12 -14.29
C TYR A 111 1.77 -9.17 -13.59
N GLY A 112 0.48 -9.24 -13.94
CA GLY A 112 -0.34 -10.45 -13.75
C GLY A 112 -1.47 -10.32 -12.74
N PHE A 113 -1.54 -9.28 -11.91
CA PHE A 113 -2.61 -9.18 -10.91
C PHE A 113 -3.99 -9.01 -11.55
N GLN A 114 -4.14 -8.22 -12.61
CA GLN A 114 -5.41 -8.12 -13.31
C GLN A 114 -5.80 -9.42 -14.01
N GLU A 115 -4.83 -10.16 -14.54
CA GLU A 115 -5.05 -11.48 -15.12
C GLU A 115 -5.50 -12.49 -14.05
N GLU A 116 -4.88 -12.45 -12.87
CA GLU A 116 -5.28 -13.26 -11.71
C GLU A 116 -6.73 -12.98 -11.30
N ILE A 117 -7.13 -11.70 -11.23
CA ILE A 117 -8.53 -11.30 -10.97
C ILE A 117 -9.46 -11.83 -12.06
N ASN A 118 -9.09 -11.67 -13.34
CA ASN A 118 -9.89 -12.12 -14.47
C ASN A 118 -10.13 -13.64 -14.45
N SER A 119 -9.12 -14.39 -14.04
CA SER A 119 -9.18 -15.85 -13.93
C SER A 119 -10.00 -16.31 -12.73
N LYS A 120 -9.77 -15.73 -11.54
CA LYS A 120 -10.42 -16.17 -10.29
C LYS A 120 -11.85 -15.64 -10.13
N TYR A 121 -12.14 -14.44 -10.64
CA TYR A 121 -13.43 -13.75 -10.44
C TYR A 121 -14.02 -13.24 -11.77
N PRO A 122 -14.29 -14.13 -12.74
CA PRO A 122 -14.65 -13.74 -14.10
C PRO A 122 -15.95 -12.91 -14.20
N ASN A 123 -16.91 -13.15 -13.30
CA ASN A 123 -18.21 -12.48 -13.31
C ASN A 123 -18.16 -11.03 -12.82
N CYS A 124 -17.12 -10.67 -12.07
CA CYS A 124 -17.05 -9.39 -11.36
C CYS A 124 -15.66 -8.72 -11.45
N LYS A 125 -14.85 -9.20 -12.40
CA LYS A 125 -13.46 -8.76 -12.64
C LYS A 125 -13.29 -7.26 -12.77
N LYS A 126 -14.15 -6.59 -13.53
CA LYS A 126 -14.03 -5.14 -13.78
C LYS A 126 -14.24 -4.35 -12.49
N GLN A 127 -15.29 -4.70 -11.74
CA GLN A 127 -15.62 -4.07 -10.47
C GLN A 127 -14.51 -4.31 -9.43
N LEU A 128 -13.92 -5.50 -9.38
CA LEU A 128 -12.81 -5.79 -8.48
C LEU A 128 -11.53 -5.02 -8.86
N ILE A 129 -11.19 -4.94 -10.14
CA ILE A 129 -10.06 -4.13 -10.62
C ILE A 129 -10.27 -2.65 -10.25
N ASP A 130 -11.46 -2.10 -10.49
CA ASP A 130 -11.80 -0.73 -10.13
C ASP A 130 -11.73 -0.48 -8.60
N LEU A 131 -12.13 -1.46 -7.78
CA LEU A 131 -12.02 -1.35 -6.34
C LEU A 131 -10.58 -1.45 -5.83
N PHE A 132 -9.77 -2.37 -6.35
CA PHE A 132 -8.36 -2.47 -5.97
C PHE A 132 -7.58 -1.22 -6.39
N LYS A 133 -7.86 -0.68 -7.58
CA LYS A 133 -7.35 0.61 -8.03
C LYS A 133 -7.63 1.72 -7.01
N ASP A 134 -8.87 1.79 -6.52
CA ASP A 134 -9.26 2.78 -5.51
C ASP A 134 -8.52 2.51 -4.19
N VAL A 135 -8.51 1.27 -3.70
CA VAL A 135 -7.76 0.87 -2.47
C VAL A 135 -6.29 1.26 -2.54
N PHE A 136 -5.60 0.94 -3.63
CA PHE A 136 -4.18 1.26 -3.81
C PHE A 136 -3.92 2.75 -3.72
N SER A 137 -4.83 3.59 -4.23
CA SER A 137 -4.71 5.05 -4.14
C SER A 137 -4.81 5.60 -2.70
N TRP A 138 -5.33 4.81 -1.75
CA TRP A 138 -5.48 5.18 -0.35
C TRP A 138 -4.41 4.59 0.57
N LEU A 139 -3.50 3.76 0.05
CA LEU A 139 -2.38 3.25 0.85
C LEU A 139 -1.47 4.40 1.30
N PRO A 140 -1.05 4.44 2.57
CA PRO A 140 0.00 5.34 3.05
C PRO A 140 1.28 5.26 2.21
N ILE A 141 1.99 6.38 2.10
CA ILE A 141 3.20 6.49 1.27
C ILE A 141 4.40 5.86 1.97
N TYR A 142 4.54 6.10 3.27
CA TYR A 142 5.65 5.57 4.06
C TYR A 142 5.28 5.43 5.54
N SER A 143 6.16 4.77 6.30
CA SER A 143 6.02 4.63 7.75
C SER A 143 7.20 5.32 8.46
N CYS A 144 6.93 5.98 9.57
CA CYS A 144 7.92 6.60 10.45
C CYS A 144 7.83 5.95 11.84
N VAL A 145 8.91 5.30 12.25
CA VAL A 145 8.99 4.54 13.49
C VAL A 145 9.86 5.29 14.49
N ASP A 146 9.26 5.78 15.57
CA ASP A 146 9.95 6.38 16.70
C ASP A 146 10.45 5.28 17.63
N THR A 147 11.77 5.16 17.75
CA THR A 147 12.45 4.18 18.62
C THR A 147 12.71 4.71 20.04
N GLY A 148 12.32 5.96 20.33
CA GLY A 148 12.66 6.72 21.53
C GLY A 148 14.06 7.34 21.50
N LYS A 149 14.94 6.93 20.57
CA LYS A 149 16.28 7.51 20.36
C LYS A 149 16.42 8.21 19.01
N SER A 150 15.78 7.65 18.00
CA SER A 150 15.77 8.16 16.63
C SER A 150 14.49 7.74 15.91
N ASN A 151 14.19 8.44 14.83
CA ASN A 151 13.13 8.06 13.91
C ASN A 151 13.71 7.24 12.75
N ILE A 152 13.07 6.11 12.44
CA ILE A 152 13.39 5.28 11.28
C ILE A 152 12.29 5.50 10.24
N MET A 153 12.71 5.94 9.06
CA MET A 153 11.82 6.13 7.91
C MET A 153 11.85 4.90 7.02
N ILE A 154 10.69 4.35 6.71
CA ILE A 154 10.51 3.14 5.91
C ILE A 154 9.70 3.51 4.67
N VAL A 155 10.39 3.60 3.55
CA VAL A 155 9.84 3.82 2.20
C VAL A 155 9.98 2.53 1.39
N HIS A 156 9.12 2.33 0.40
CA HIS A 156 9.23 1.18 -0.50
C HIS A 156 10.38 1.37 -1.50
N GLY A 157 10.37 2.49 -2.23
CA GLY A 157 11.41 2.81 -3.22
C GLY A 157 12.64 3.39 -2.55
N GLY A 158 12.70 4.72 -2.48
CA GLY A 158 13.88 5.41 -1.98
C GLY A 158 13.64 6.87 -1.70
N ILE A 159 14.72 7.59 -1.40
CA ILE A 159 14.64 9.00 -1.02
C ILE A 159 14.77 9.86 -2.29
N SER A 160 13.89 10.85 -2.44
CA SER A 160 13.98 11.82 -3.52
C SER A 160 15.16 12.79 -3.34
N THR A 161 15.68 13.34 -4.43
CA THR A 161 16.71 14.41 -4.35
C THR A 161 16.19 15.67 -3.69
N ARG A 162 14.87 15.91 -3.76
CA ARG A 162 14.17 16.97 -3.03
C ARG A 162 13.23 16.32 -2.02
N ILE A 163 13.51 16.54 -0.74
CA ILE A 163 12.67 16.04 0.35
C ILE A 163 11.93 17.21 1.00
N ASP A 164 10.62 17.15 0.96
CA ASP A 164 9.68 18.01 1.66
C ASP A 164 8.61 17.12 2.29
N LEU A 165 8.84 16.74 3.56
CA LEU A 165 7.96 15.82 4.29
C LEU A 165 6.63 16.49 4.65
N GLU A 166 6.59 17.81 4.80
CA GLU A 166 5.34 18.55 5.05
C GLU A 166 4.44 18.50 3.81
N GLN A 167 5.02 18.59 2.62
CA GLN A 167 4.31 18.38 1.36
C GLN A 167 3.74 16.95 1.27
N ILE A 168 4.49 15.92 1.67
CA ILE A 168 3.97 14.54 1.69
C ILE A 168 2.85 14.38 2.73
N ASN A 169 2.97 14.99 3.90
CA ASN A 169 1.94 14.92 4.94
C ASN A 169 0.62 15.59 4.51
N SER A 170 0.68 16.63 3.68
CA SER A 170 -0.48 17.36 3.17
C SER A 170 -1.00 16.85 1.81
N LEU A 171 -0.40 15.80 1.27
CA LEU A 171 -0.73 15.23 -0.04
C LEU A 171 -2.18 14.71 -0.11
N GLU A 172 -2.90 15.07 -1.17
CA GLU A 172 -4.14 14.38 -1.56
C GLU A 172 -3.81 13.07 -2.29
N ARG A 173 -3.38 12.05 -1.53
CA ARG A 173 -2.76 10.83 -2.10
C ARG A 173 -3.63 10.08 -3.12
N ASN A 174 -4.96 10.16 -3.03
CA ASN A 174 -5.86 9.49 -3.97
C ASN A 174 -5.87 10.09 -5.39
N ARG A 175 -5.26 11.26 -5.60
CA ARG A 175 -5.02 11.82 -6.94
C ARG A 175 -3.95 11.03 -7.71
N TYR A 176 -3.09 10.32 -7.00
CA TYR A 176 -1.97 9.56 -7.53
C TYR A 176 -2.39 8.13 -7.85
N ILE A 177 -3.32 7.98 -8.80
CA ILE A 177 -3.87 6.67 -9.20
C ILE A 177 -2.76 5.77 -9.77
N SER A 178 -1.79 6.36 -10.46
CA SER A 178 -0.61 5.67 -10.98
C SER A 178 0.65 6.51 -10.78
N MET A 179 1.79 5.86 -10.58
CA MET A 179 3.13 6.46 -10.56
C MET A 179 3.74 6.55 -11.97
N ILE A 180 3.08 5.99 -12.99
CA ILE A 180 3.48 6.10 -14.39
C ILE A 180 2.75 7.26 -15.07
N LEU A 181 1.48 7.46 -14.72
CA LEU A 181 0.64 8.51 -15.28
C LEU A 181 0.70 9.76 -14.40
N LEU A 182 0.94 10.91 -15.03
CA LEU A 182 0.88 12.19 -14.34
C LEU A 182 -0.52 12.39 -13.70
N PRO A 183 -0.58 12.91 -12.47
CA PRO A 183 -1.84 13.26 -11.84
C PRO A 183 -2.53 14.39 -12.59
N LYS A 184 -3.85 14.49 -12.44
CA LYS A 184 -4.58 15.67 -12.91
C LYS A 184 -4.19 16.88 -12.07
N SER A 185 -4.09 18.05 -12.68
CA SER A 185 -3.87 19.32 -11.96
C SER A 185 -4.94 19.55 -10.89
N LYS A 186 -4.55 20.16 -9.77
CA LYS A 186 -5.47 20.69 -8.75
C LYS A 186 -6.44 21.70 -9.36
N HIS A 187 -6.05 22.38 -10.44
CA HIS A 187 -6.88 23.30 -11.20
C HIS A 187 -7.45 22.59 -12.44
N VAL A 188 -8.78 22.45 -12.47
CA VAL A 188 -9.48 21.68 -13.51
C VAL A 188 -9.24 22.27 -14.90
N GLY A 189 -8.73 21.44 -15.82
CA GLY A 189 -8.45 21.84 -17.20
C GLY A 189 -7.07 22.45 -17.42
N GLU A 190 -6.26 22.58 -16.37
CA GLU A 190 -4.92 23.16 -16.45
C GLU A 190 -3.81 22.10 -16.47
N ARG A 191 -2.62 22.52 -16.89
CA ARG A 191 -1.39 21.73 -16.78
C ARG A 191 -0.90 21.75 -15.33
N LEU A 192 -0.12 20.73 -14.96
CA LEU A 192 0.53 20.70 -13.65
C LEU A 192 1.49 21.88 -13.50
N THR A 193 1.38 22.58 -12.38
CA THR A 193 2.33 23.60 -11.96
C THR A 193 3.71 22.98 -11.70
N LYS A 194 4.76 23.80 -11.61
CA LYS A 194 6.11 23.32 -11.25
C LYS A 194 6.13 22.65 -9.87
N ASP A 195 5.34 23.17 -8.93
CA ASP A 195 5.26 22.61 -7.58
C ASP A 195 4.55 21.27 -7.56
N GLU A 196 3.47 21.10 -8.33
CA GLU A 196 2.81 19.80 -8.48
C GLU A 196 3.69 18.77 -9.21
N GLN A 197 4.51 19.20 -10.18
CA GLN A 197 5.49 18.32 -10.82
C GLN A 197 6.56 17.87 -9.82
N ALA A 198 7.05 18.77 -8.96
CA ALA A 198 8.00 18.41 -7.91
C ALA A 198 7.36 17.51 -6.83
N GLU A 199 6.12 17.79 -6.43
CA GLU A 199 5.30 16.94 -5.55
C GLU A 199 5.20 15.52 -6.13
N TYR A 200 4.84 15.41 -7.41
CA TYR A 200 4.75 14.13 -8.11
C TYR A 200 6.08 13.38 -8.18
N LEU A 201 7.18 14.06 -8.50
CA LEU A 201 8.50 13.44 -8.56
C LEU A 201 8.92 12.90 -7.19
N GLN A 202 8.68 13.66 -6.12
CA GLN A 202 8.97 13.20 -4.77
C GLN A 202 8.16 11.95 -4.39
N VAL A 203 6.85 11.96 -4.64
CA VAL A 203 5.97 10.81 -4.36
C VAL A 203 6.40 9.59 -5.18
N THR A 204 6.72 9.79 -6.46
CA THR A 204 7.19 8.73 -7.34
C THR A 204 8.49 8.14 -6.82
N ASP A 205 9.46 8.97 -6.41
CA ASP A 205 10.72 8.48 -5.86
C ASP A 205 10.51 7.63 -4.59
N PHE A 206 9.64 8.05 -3.68
CA PHE A 206 9.31 7.30 -2.45
C PHE A 206 8.73 5.92 -2.74
N ILE A 207 8.05 5.76 -3.88
CA ILE A 207 7.35 4.53 -4.25
C ILE A 207 8.12 3.70 -5.28
N THR A 208 8.96 4.27 -6.13
CA THR A 208 9.52 3.54 -7.29
C THR A 208 11.04 3.55 -7.38
N ARG A 209 11.74 4.45 -6.66
CA ARG A 209 13.18 4.63 -6.81
C ARG A 209 13.94 3.54 -6.06
N LEU A 210 14.17 2.41 -6.71
CA LEU A 210 15.08 1.39 -6.22
C LEU A 210 16.52 1.92 -6.32
N PHE A 211 17.28 1.82 -5.22
CA PHE A 211 18.65 2.32 -5.10
C PHE A 211 19.63 1.70 -6.10
#